data_AF-A0A8C8S2K3-F1
#
_entry.id   AF-A0A8C8S2K3-F1
#
_cell.length_a   1.000
_cell.length_b   1.000
_cell.length_c   1.000
_cell.angle_alpha   90.00
_cell.angle_beta   90.00
_cell.angle_gamma   90.00
#
_symmetry.space_group_name_H-M   'P 1'
#
loop_
_entity.id
_entity.type
_entity.pdbx_description
1 polymer ?
#
loop_
_entity_poly.entity_id
_entity_poly.type
_entity_poly.pdbx_seq_one_letter_code
_entity_poly.pdbx_strand_id
1 'polypeptide(L)'
;MASQLLEDWCKGMNVNPKSCILVQGVPEGFDEGTIESTLEEHIAKCVVRGRMFQRGEGTYVVLCEFDKVMEPLSVPKELEVVCNKWKIVTVGSQSLKAPASDIGFLKKMTAFLKREGKTMADIPDLLGLSPSAPDQETPSPAGVWEKVLEKVLDKAVQPCPDSYAYHKLRLFSGSSTPLPGEEEFEPWLEHATEMLLQWAAPDCEKRRCLIEGLKGPALDVIRTLKLIDPDVSVKDCLEALTHAFGETESSEDAYCKFLSVKQERGEKVSHYVQRLEKLLQRAVMRGAVAVEKMDQTRLAQVLRGVQYQDFIPLHLRLRERQKSPPGYSQLIKEIREEEERQGTHENGSQPCEATSGAFTGLPGALMVNGAEELAQQVQILTDEVAELLNTHRTAGACGHTEAMTAMVQKTKYGIRDTTGRKPLFCYRCGQEGHIAARCQNDGNPTLVYQKRQATRGKPGNRRRYADATPLVLPAKAE
;
A
#
# COMPACT_ATOMS: atom_id res chain seq x y z
N MET A 1 37.15 34.09 -16.99
CA MET A 1 37.30 32.80 -17.73
C MET A 1 36.12 32.55 -18.65
N ALA A 2 34.87 32.52 -18.18
CA ALA A 2 33.70 32.31 -19.05
C ALA A 2 33.49 33.41 -20.13
N SER A 3 33.79 34.67 -19.83
CA SER A 3 33.74 35.77 -20.81
C SER A 3 34.77 35.63 -21.94
N GLN A 4 35.97 35.14 -21.61
CA GLN A 4 37.04 34.87 -22.59
C GLN A 4 36.64 33.70 -23.51
N LEU A 5 36.04 32.65 -22.93
CA LEU A 5 35.52 31.51 -23.69
C LEU A 5 34.43 31.94 -24.68
N LEU A 6 33.51 32.83 -24.28
CA LEU A 6 32.50 33.39 -25.18
C LEU A 6 33.15 34.13 -26.36
N GLU A 7 34.12 35.01 -26.10
CA GLU A 7 34.81 35.76 -27.16
C GLU A 7 35.57 34.86 -28.13
N ASP A 8 36.27 33.85 -27.62
CA ASP A 8 37.07 32.94 -28.45
C ASP A 8 36.21 31.96 -29.25
N TRP A 9 35.07 31.53 -28.69
CA TRP A 9 34.08 30.73 -29.41
C TRP A 9 33.39 31.53 -30.51
N CYS A 10 33.00 32.79 -30.24
CA CYS A 10 32.44 33.69 -31.25
C CYS A 10 33.42 33.94 -32.41
N LYS A 11 34.71 34.12 -32.12
CA LYS A 11 35.76 34.24 -33.16
C LYS A 11 35.85 32.99 -34.04
N GLY A 12 35.79 31.80 -33.44
CA GLY A 12 35.82 30.53 -34.17
C GLY A 12 34.61 30.31 -35.08
N MET A 13 33.46 30.88 -34.72
CA MET A 13 32.21 30.77 -35.48
C MET A 13 31.92 31.95 -36.42
N ASN A 14 32.77 32.97 -36.44
CA ASN A 14 32.60 34.21 -37.20
C ASN A 14 31.27 34.94 -36.88
N VAL A 15 30.90 35.00 -35.60
CA VAL A 15 29.68 35.64 -35.09
C VAL A 15 30.02 36.83 -34.19
N ASN A 16 29.12 37.81 -34.10
CA ASN A 16 29.38 39.01 -33.31
C ASN A 16 29.27 38.72 -31.81
N PRO A 17 30.34 38.88 -31.01
CA PRO A 17 30.32 38.59 -29.59
C PRO A 17 29.32 39.44 -28.78
N LYS A 18 28.93 40.62 -29.27
CA LYS A 18 27.95 41.49 -28.60
C LYS A 18 26.49 41.11 -28.85
N SER A 19 26.23 40.22 -29.80
CA SER A 19 24.91 39.64 -30.06
C SER A 19 24.82 38.18 -29.59
N CYS A 20 25.82 37.70 -28.84
CA CYS A 20 25.85 36.33 -28.35
C CYS A 20 25.89 36.28 -26.82
N ILE A 21 25.30 35.22 -26.26
CA ILE A 21 25.43 34.87 -24.84
C ILE A 21 25.94 33.45 -24.69
N LEU A 22 26.63 33.21 -23.58
CA LEU A 22 27.02 31.88 -23.15
C LEU A 22 26.11 31.44 -22.01
N VAL A 23 25.43 30.31 -22.20
CA VAL A 23 24.57 29.70 -21.19
C VAL A 23 25.31 28.49 -20.60
N GLN A 24 25.54 28.49 -19.29
CA GLN A 24 26.17 27.38 -18.57
C GLN A 24 25.14 26.68 -17.68
N GLY A 25 25.31 25.36 -17.48
CA GLY A 25 24.41 24.57 -16.64
C GLY A 25 23.22 23.95 -17.38
N VAL A 26 23.31 23.84 -18.72
CA VAL A 26 22.25 23.24 -19.54
C VAL A 26 22.32 21.70 -19.42
N PRO A 27 21.26 21.01 -18.98
CA PRO A 27 21.28 19.55 -18.84
C PRO A 27 21.35 18.82 -20.20
N GLU A 28 21.81 17.58 -20.21
CA GLU A 28 21.95 16.77 -21.43
C GLU A 28 20.63 16.48 -22.15
N GLY A 29 19.53 16.39 -21.41
CA GLY A 29 18.19 16.18 -21.98
C GLY A 29 17.60 17.38 -22.73
N PHE A 30 18.26 18.53 -22.75
CA PHE A 30 17.78 19.72 -23.47
C PHE A 30 18.32 19.73 -24.91
N ASP A 31 17.41 19.68 -25.88
CA ASP A 31 17.73 19.87 -27.28
C ASP A 31 17.81 21.37 -27.65
N GLU A 32 18.35 21.65 -28.83
CA GLU A 32 18.58 23.02 -29.30
C GLU A 32 17.25 23.82 -29.36
N GLY A 33 16.17 23.19 -29.80
CA GLY A 33 14.84 23.82 -29.88
C GLY A 33 14.24 24.17 -28.51
N THR A 34 14.42 23.31 -27.50
CA THR A 34 13.95 23.61 -26.13
C THR A 34 14.75 24.75 -25.51
N ILE A 35 16.05 24.83 -25.78
CA ILE A 35 16.91 25.91 -25.30
C ILE A 35 16.50 27.24 -25.94
N GLU A 36 16.29 27.27 -27.25
CA GLU A 36 15.82 28.47 -27.97
C GLU A 36 14.46 28.94 -27.44
N SER A 37 13.52 28.02 -27.26
CA SER A 37 12.17 28.33 -26.76
C SER A 37 12.22 28.90 -25.33
N THR A 38 13.07 28.35 -24.47
CA THR A 38 13.25 28.81 -23.08
C THR A 38 13.86 30.21 -23.04
N LEU A 39 14.85 30.49 -23.90
CA LEU A 39 15.50 31.80 -23.97
C LEU A 39 14.61 32.85 -24.65
N GLU A 40 13.74 32.45 -25.57
CA GLU A 40 12.74 33.32 -26.19
C GLU A 40 11.71 33.82 -25.18
N GLU A 41 11.25 32.96 -24.27
CA GLU A 41 10.31 33.32 -23.21
C GLU A 41 10.90 34.33 -22.20
N HIS A 42 12.21 34.22 -21.91
CA HIS A 42 12.84 34.95 -20.80
C HIS A 42 13.69 36.14 -21.23
N ILE A 43 14.21 36.15 -22.46
CA ILE A 43 15.17 37.16 -22.93
C ILE A 43 14.72 37.70 -24.29
N ALA A 44 14.85 36.90 -25.34
CA ALA A 44 14.52 37.24 -26.71
C ALA A 44 14.74 36.03 -27.61
N LYS A 45 14.17 36.08 -28.81
CA LYS A 45 14.39 35.07 -29.84
C LYS A 45 15.88 34.93 -30.16
N CYS A 46 16.40 33.72 -30.03
CA CYS A 46 17.80 33.38 -30.32
C CYS A 46 17.91 32.13 -31.16
N VAL A 47 19.11 31.89 -31.71
CA VAL A 47 19.48 30.68 -32.41
C VAL A 47 20.68 30.06 -31.70
N VAL A 48 20.60 28.77 -31.36
CA VAL A 48 21.72 28.01 -30.81
C VAL A 48 22.75 27.78 -31.91
N ARG A 49 23.99 28.23 -31.67
CA ARG A 49 25.10 28.12 -32.62
C ARG A 49 26.02 26.95 -32.30
N GLY A 50 26.14 26.57 -31.04
CA GLY A 50 26.89 25.39 -30.67
C GLY A 50 26.78 25.05 -29.20
N ARG A 51 27.12 23.80 -28.87
CA ARG A 51 27.15 23.29 -27.50
C ARG A 51 28.46 22.55 -27.22
N MET A 52 28.92 22.64 -25.97
CA MET A 52 30.15 22.02 -25.50
C MET A 52 29.85 21.31 -24.17
N PHE A 53 30.20 20.03 -24.07
CA PHE A 53 29.98 19.26 -22.86
C PHE A 53 31.05 19.52 -21.81
N GLN A 54 30.65 19.94 -20.61
CA GLN A 54 31.52 20.20 -19.48
C GLN A 54 31.54 19.00 -18.53
N ARG A 55 32.53 18.10 -18.72
CA ARG A 55 32.69 16.85 -17.94
C ARG A 55 32.72 17.05 -16.41
N GLY A 56 33.20 18.19 -15.92
CA GLY A 56 33.30 18.46 -14.48
C GLY A 56 31.96 18.76 -13.80
N GLU A 57 30.97 19.26 -14.56
CA GLU A 57 29.65 19.62 -14.02
C GLU A 57 28.53 18.72 -14.58
N GLY A 58 28.84 17.87 -15.57
CA GLY A 58 27.84 17.02 -16.24
C GLY A 58 26.80 17.81 -17.05
N THR A 59 27.14 19.03 -17.44
CA THR A 59 26.23 19.96 -18.15
C THR A 59 26.85 20.44 -19.44
N TYR A 60 26.00 20.95 -20.34
CA TYR A 60 26.40 21.64 -21.55
C TYR A 60 26.56 23.14 -21.29
N VAL A 61 27.56 23.70 -21.97
CA VAL A 61 27.71 25.13 -22.21
C VAL A 61 27.25 25.39 -23.63
N VAL A 62 26.33 26.33 -23.80
CA VAL A 62 25.67 26.60 -25.07
C VAL A 62 25.90 28.04 -25.49
N LEU A 63 26.25 28.24 -26.76
CA LEU A 63 26.40 29.55 -27.39
C LEU A 63 25.13 29.88 -28.16
N CYS A 64 24.46 30.98 -27.79
CA CYS A 64 23.24 31.43 -28.45
C CYS A 64 23.46 32.81 -29.07
N GLU A 65 23.02 32.99 -30.33
CA GLU A 65 23.09 34.23 -31.07
C GLU A 65 21.70 34.87 -31.21
N PHE A 66 21.65 36.19 -31.05
CA PHE A 66 20.44 36.99 -31.14
C PHE A 66 20.49 37.91 -32.35
N ASP A 67 19.32 38.27 -32.87
CA ASP A 67 19.17 39.16 -34.04
C ASP A 67 19.60 40.61 -33.74
N LYS A 68 19.70 40.99 -32.46
CA LYS A 68 20.08 42.33 -32.00
C LYS A 68 21.24 42.26 -31.01
N VAL A 69 22.03 43.34 -30.98
CA VAL A 69 23.07 43.55 -29.97
C VAL A 69 22.42 43.65 -28.59
N MET A 70 22.94 42.90 -27.63
CA MET A 70 22.39 42.83 -26.28
C MET A 70 23.16 43.75 -25.33
N GLU A 71 22.43 44.55 -24.56
CA GLU A 71 23.05 45.36 -23.50
C GLU A 71 23.30 44.49 -22.26
N PRO A 72 24.53 44.45 -21.69
CA PRO A 72 24.86 43.55 -20.58
C PRO A 72 24.03 43.73 -19.31
N LEU A 73 23.37 44.87 -19.14
CA LEU A 73 22.51 45.20 -17.99
C LEU A 73 21.07 44.69 -18.15
N SER A 74 20.60 44.48 -19.38
CA SER A 74 19.24 44.00 -19.65
C SER A 74 19.12 42.48 -19.64
N VAL A 75 20.24 41.77 -19.48
CA VAL A 75 20.30 40.31 -19.55
C VAL A 75 20.40 39.76 -18.12
N PRO A 76 19.48 38.87 -17.70
CA PRO A 76 19.58 38.24 -16.39
C PRO A 76 20.89 37.43 -16.31
N LYS A 77 21.64 37.59 -15.23
CA LYS A 77 22.91 36.86 -15.00
C LYS A 77 22.68 35.38 -14.66
N GLU A 78 21.48 35.08 -14.15
CA GLU A 78 21.03 33.76 -13.77
C GLU A 78 19.58 33.61 -14.20
N LEU A 79 19.25 32.48 -14.79
CA LEU A 79 17.89 32.13 -15.21
C LEU A 79 17.48 30.87 -14.46
N GLU A 80 16.39 30.94 -13.70
CA GLU A 80 15.79 29.76 -13.08
C GLU A 80 14.85 29.11 -14.08
N VAL A 81 15.29 27.97 -14.62
CA VAL A 81 14.51 27.15 -15.55
C VAL A 81 14.00 25.94 -14.77
N VAL A 82 12.85 25.39 -15.18
CA VAL A 82 12.04 24.33 -14.54
C VAL A 82 12.83 23.14 -13.95
N CYS A 83 14.08 22.91 -14.37
CA CYS A 83 14.90 21.79 -13.92
C CYS A 83 16.30 22.19 -13.39
N ASN A 84 16.77 23.43 -13.54
CA ASN A 84 18.12 23.87 -13.14
C ASN A 84 18.31 25.39 -13.22
N LYS A 85 19.35 25.89 -12.54
CA LYS A 85 19.76 27.30 -12.59
C LYS A 85 20.81 27.52 -13.69
N TRP A 86 20.43 28.23 -14.76
CA TRP A 86 21.34 28.55 -15.85
C TRP A 86 22.11 29.82 -15.56
N LYS A 87 23.42 29.79 -15.77
CA LYS A 87 24.27 30.97 -15.62
C LYS A 87 24.54 31.59 -16.98
N ILE A 88 24.19 32.86 -17.15
CA ILE A 88 24.28 33.56 -18.42
C ILE A 88 25.46 34.53 -18.37
N VAL A 89 26.31 34.45 -19.39
CA VAL A 89 27.52 35.27 -19.53
C VAL A 89 27.43 36.05 -20.83
N THR A 90 27.65 37.36 -20.75
CA THR A 90 27.66 38.29 -21.89
C THR A 90 29.02 38.98 -22.03
N VAL A 91 29.37 39.46 -23.21
CA VAL A 91 30.60 40.23 -23.41
C VAL A 91 30.46 41.60 -22.73
N GLY A 92 31.43 41.93 -21.86
CA GLY A 92 31.35 43.10 -20.96
C GLY A 92 30.93 42.77 -19.53
N SER A 93 30.54 41.51 -19.24
CA SER A 93 30.39 41.01 -17.86
C SER A 93 31.75 40.74 -17.21
N GLN A 94 32.60 41.77 -17.12
CA GLN A 94 33.62 41.73 -16.07
C GLN A 94 32.84 41.70 -14.76
N SER A 95 32.93 40.56 -14.07
CA SER A 95 32.64 40.50 -12.65
C SER A 95 33.53 41.55 -11.99
N LEU A 96 32.96 42.72 -11.73
CA LEU A 96 33.27 43.41 -10.49
C LEU A 96 33.05 42.32 -9.45
N LYS A 97 34.15 41.70 -8.98
CA LYS A 97 34.13 40.98 -7.72
C LYS A 97 33.58 42.00 -6.75
N ALA A 98 32.30 41.89 -6.40
CA ALA A 98 31.81 42.52 -5.20
C ALA A 98 32.76 42.01 -4.11
N PRO A 99 33.60 42.87 -3.49
CA PRO A 99 34.30 42.43 -2.32
C PRO A 99 33.19 42.14 -1.33
N ALA A 100 33.06 40.86 -0.96
CA ALA A 100 32.16 40.42 0.07
C ALA A 100 32.30 41.39 1.26
N SER A 101 31.25 42.16 1.52
CA SER A 101 31.00 42.88 2.77
C SER A 101 32.26 43.34 3.52
N ASP A 102 33.07 44.23 2.94
CA ASP A 102 34.09 44.89 3.75
C ASP A 102 33.43 46.01 4.56
N ILE A 103 32.78 45.58 5.64
CA ILE A 103 32.15 46.43 6.65
C ILE A 103 33.16 47.49 7.15
N GLY A 104 34.48 47.22 7.06
CA GLY A 104 35.53 48.17 7.38
C GLY A 104 35.60 49.36 6.42
N PHE A 105 35.39 49.14 5.11
CA PHE A 105 35.35 50.21 4.12
C PHE A 105 34.09 51.08 4.29
N LEU A 106 32.92 50.45 4.46
CA LEU A 106 31.66 51.17 4.71
C LEU A 106 31.76 52.02 5.98
N LYS A 107 32.32 51.49 7.08
CA LYS A 107 32.55 52.27 8.31
C LYS A 107 33.49 53.45 8.10
N LYS A 108 34.58 53.29 7.36
CA LYS A 108 35.52 54.39 7.05
C LYS A 108 34.88 55.45 6.15
N MET A 109 34.12 55.03 5.13
CA MET A 109 33.43 55.92 4.21
C MET A 109 32.32 56.71 4.93
N THR A 110 31.52 56.05 5.76
CA THR A 110 30.50 56.73 6.58
C THR A 110 31.14 57.68 7.61
N ALA A 111 32.29 57.32 8.18
CA ALA A 111 33.03 58.22 9.08
C ALA A 111 33.64 59.43 8.35
N PHE A 112 34.12 59.25 7.12
CA PHE A 112 34.63 60.32 6.27
C PHE A 112 33.53 61.30 5.87
N LEU A 113 32.39 60.80 5.40
CA LEU A 113 31.24 61.64 5.04
C LEU A 113 30.74 62.45 6.23
N LYS A 114 30.64 61.84 7.42
CA LYS A 114 30.29 62.56 8.66
C LYS A 114 31.29 63.65 9.04
N ARG A 115 32.59 63.46 8.78
CA ARG A 115 33.64 64.45 9.07
C ARG A 115 33.54 65.66 8.14
N GLU A 116 33.15 65.43 6.89
CA GLU A 116 32.92 66.46 5.88
C GLU A 116 31.51 67.08 5.94
N GLY A 117 30.68 66.70 6.92
CA GLY A 117 29.31 67.21 7.09
C GLY A 117 28.32 66.71 6.05
N LYS A 118 28.64 65.63 5.33
CA LYS A 118 27.85 65.07 4.22
C LYS A 118 27.24 63.72 4.59
N THR A 119 26.18 63.35 3.91
CA THR A 119 25.39 62.14 4.12
C THR A 119 25.46 61.22 2.89
N MET A 120 25.04 59.96 3.06
CA MET A 120 25.00 58.99 1.96
C MET A 120 24.07 59.42 0.81
N ALA A 121 23.14 60.35 1.08
CA ALA A 121 22.22 60.92 0.09
C ALA A 121 22.89 61.97 -0.83
N ASP A 122 24.07 62.49 -0.46
CA ASP A 122 24.80 63.50 -1.24
C ASP A 122 25.78 62.87 -2.24
N ILE A 123 25.92 61.54 -2.20
CA ILE A 123 26.78 60.76 -3.10
C ILE A 123 26.37 60.91 -4.57
N PRO A 124 25.08 60.87 -4.95
CA PRO A 124 24.65 61.08 -6.32
C PRO A 124 25.02 62.48 -6.86
N ASP A 125 24.93 63.52 -6.03
CA ASP A 125 25.30 64.89 -6.42
C ASP A 125 26.82 65.06 -6.54
N LEU A 126 27.61 64.44 -5.66
CA LEU A 126 29.08 64.41 -5.76
C LEU A 126 29.60 63.65 -6.99
N LEU A 127 28.83 62.66 -7.46
CA LEU A 127 29.12 61.87 -8.66
C LEU A 127 28.52 62.50 -9.94
N GLY A 128 27.87 63.66 -9.83
CA GLY A 128 27.32 64.41 -10.97
C GLY A 128 26.09 63.77 -11.61
N LEU A 129 25.29 63.01 -10.85
CA LEU A 129 24.12 62.26 -11.35
C LEU A 129 22.77 62.95 -11.10
N SER A 130 22.75 64.23 -10.71
CA SER A 130 21.50 64.99 -10.60
C SER A 130 21.06 65.55 -11.96
N PRO A 131 19.80 65.34 -12.38
CA PRO A 131 19.27 65.93 -13.60
C PRO A 131 19.03 67.44 -13.40
N SER A 132 19.75 68.27 -14.15
CA SER A 132 19.45 69.70 -14.24
C SER A 132 18.22 69.91 -15.13
N ALA A 133 17.14 70.48 -14.56
CA ALA A 133 15.90 70.87 -15.26
C ALA A 133 16.13 72.15 -16.12
N PRO A 134 15.26 72.56 -17.08
CA PRO A 134 13.77 72.66 -17.00
C PRO A 134 13.07 72.11 -18.29
N ASP A 135 11.75 71.96 -18.49
CA ASP A 135 10.50 72.57 -18.03
C ASP A 135 9.31 71.62 -18.35
N GLN A 136 8.18 71.85 -17.69
CA GLN A 136 6.78 71.41 -17.98
C GLN A 136 6.29 69.97 -17.73
N GLU A 137 5.38 69.92 -16.74
CA GLU A 137 4.13 69.15 -16.60
C GLU A 137 4.14 67.62 -16.80
N THR A 138 3.98 66.87 -15.69
CA THR A 138 3.25 65.58 -15.46
C THR A 138 3.91 64.70 -14.36
N PRO A 139 3.17 63.76 -13.71
CA PRO A 139 3.08 63.68 -12.25
C PRO A 139 4.27 63.00 -11.56
N SER A 140 4.43 63.35 -10.29
CA SER A 140 5.42 62.88 -9.31
C SER A 140 6.01 61.47 -9.52
N PRO A 141 7.35 61.29 -9.50
CA PRO A 141 8.02 59.99 -9.63
C PRO A 141 7.77 59.03 -8.45
N ALA A 142 7.18 59.52 -7.36
CA ALA A 142 6.92 58.71 -6.16
C ALA A 142 5.96 57.54 -6.43
N GLY A 143 4.94 57.75 -7.28
CA GLY A 143 3.96 56.70 -7.62
C GLY A 143 4.47 55.66 -8.62
N VAL A 144 5.59 55.94 -9.29
CA VAL A 144 6.20 55.01 -10.26
C VAL A 144 6.98 53.94 -9.51
N TRP A 145 7.70 54.30 -8.45
CA TRP A 145 8.42 53.34 -7.61
C TRP A 145 7.46 52.47 -6.80
N GLU A 146 6.32 53.00 -6.38
CA GLU A 146 5.29 52.24 -5.66
C GLU A 146 4.60 51.23 -6.58
N LYS A 147 4.23 51.62 -7.81
CA LYS A 147 3.71 50.69 -8.84
C LYS A 147 4.75 49.70 -9.35
N VAL A 148 6.03 50.08 -9.39
CA VAL A 148 7.11 49.16 -9.77
C VAL A 148 7.37 48.18 -8.64
N LEU A 149 7.35 48.61 -7.37
CA LEU A 149 7.41 47.68 -6.23
C LEU A 149 6.20 46.78 -6.17
N GLU A 150 4.98 47.28 -6.40
CA GLU A 150 3.76 46.49 -6.42
C GLU A 150 3.77 45.49 -7.59
N LYS A 151 4.25 45.90 -8.77
CA LYS A 151 4.39 45.02 -9.95
C LYS A 151 5.60 44.08 -9.88
N VAL A 152 6.60 44.39 -9.07
CA VAL A 152 7.73 43.50 -8.73
C VAL A 152 7.34 42.56 -7.59
N LEU A 153 6.47 42.99 -6.67
CA LEU A 153 5.92 42.15 -5.61
C LEU A 153 4.83 41.22 -6.15
N ASP A 154 4.01 41.63 -7.11
CA ASP A 154 3.08 40.76 -7.87
C ASP A 154 3.80 39.83 -8.86
N LYS A 155 5.05 40.16 -9.25
CA LYS A 155 5.90 39.29 -10.09
C LYS A 155 6.84 38.38 -9.30
N ALA A 156 7.26 38.79 -8.10
CA ALA A 156 8.04 37.99 -7.16
C ALA A 156 7.14 37.15 -6.24
N VAL A 157 5.89 37.59 -6.06
CA VAL A 157 4.73 36.82 -5.63
C VAL A 157 3.84 36.67 -6.86
N GLN A 158 4.39 36.11 -7.94
CA GLN A 158 3.56 35.17 -8.67
C GLN A 158 3.14 34.15 -7.61
N PRO A 159 1.84 33.87 -7.41
CA PRO A 159 1.47 32.56 -6.94
C PRO A 159 2.05 31.62 -8.00
N CYS A 160 3.27 31.13 -7.74
CA CYS A 160 3.66 29.80 -8.20
C CYS A 160 2.39 28.99 -7.93
N PRO A 161 1.77 28.39 -8.95
CA PRO A 161 0.49 27.76 -8.74
C PRO A 161 0.66 26.90 -7.49
N ASP A 162 -0.19 27.13 -6.48
CA ASP A 162 -0.32 26.31 -5.28
C ASP A 162 -0.77 24.89 -5.71
N SER A 163 0.00 24.24 -6.58
CA SER A 163 -0.41 23.11 -7.39
C SER A 163 0.74 22.17 -7.72
N TYR A 164 1.93 22.37 -7.15
CA TYR A 164 2.83 21.27 -6.84
C TYR A 164 3.29 21.44 -5.40
N ALA A 165 2.38 21.27 -4.45
CA ALA A 165 2.74 21.18 -3.05
C ALA A 165 3.91 20.19 -2.92
N TYR A 166 5.04 20.64 -2.40
CA TYR A 166 6.18 19.77 -2.15
C TYR A 166 5.70 18.60 -1.28
N HIS A 167 5.57 17.42 -1.89
CA HIS A 167 5.03 16.23 -1.25
C HIS A 167 6.15 15.55 -0.47
N LYS A 168 6.41 16.02 0.75
CA LYS A 168 7.39 15.40 1.62
C LYS A 168 6.99 13.94 1.89
N LEU A 169 7.81 13.02 1.39
CA LEU A 169 7.66 11.60 1.70
C LEU A 169 7.92 11.32 3.18
N ARG A 170 7.24 10.30 3.70
CA ARG A 170 7.52 9.74 5.02
C ARG A 170 8.94 9.19 5.08
N LEU A 171 9.49 9.11 6.29
CA LEU A 171 10.88 8.69 6.50
C LEU A 171 11.00 7.16 6.54
N PHE A 172 11.98 6.63 5.82
CA PHE A 172 12.34 5.21 5.86
C PHE A 172 13.86 5.03 6.00
N SER A 173 14.26 4.25 7.00
CA SER A 173 15.67 4.01 7.34
C SER A 173 16.20 2.65 6.91
N GLY A 174 15.36 1.70 6.47
CA GLY A 174 15.80 0.33 6.20
C GLY A 174 15.85 -0.59 7.43
N SER A 175 15.30 -0.16 8.56
CA SER A 175 15.25 -0.95 9.80
C SER A 175 13.94 -1.74 9.89
N SER A 176 14.00 -3.00 10.33
CA SER A 176 12.81 -3.81 10.66
C SER A 176 12.13 -3.37 11.96
N THR A 177 12.76 -2.47 12.72
CA THR A 177 12.17 -1.80 13.89
C THR A 177 12.24 -0.28 13.67
N PRO A 178 11.16 0.35 13.19
CA PRO A 178 11.15 1.78 12.91
C PRO A 178 11.25 2.60 14.20
N LEU A 179 12.01 3.69 14.16
CA LEU A 179 12.03 4.69 15.23
C LEU A 179 10.76 5.57 15.18
N PRO A 180 10.41 6.30 16.26
CA PRO A 180 9.26 7.20 16.24
C PRO A 180 9.31 8.21 15.07
N GLY A 181 8.33 8.14 14.17
CA GLY A 181 8.27 8.96 12.96
C GLY A 181 8.86 8.33 11.68
N GLU A 182 9.38 7.11 11.76
CA GLU A 182 9.77 6.28 10.62
C GLU A 182 8.69 5.21 10.34
N GLU A 183 8.59 4.79 9.08
CA GLU A 183 7.69 3.71 8.68
C GLU A 183 8.45 2.41 8.36
N GLU A 184 7.73 1.28 8.44
CA GLU A 184 8.20 0.01 7.89
C GLU A 184 8.20 0.07 6.36
N PHE A 185 8.94 -0.85 5.72
CA PHE A 185 9.18 -0.79 4.29
C PHE A 185 7.90 -0.85 3.44
N GLU A 186 7.00 -1.81 3.69
CA GLU A 186 5.81 -2.03 2.85
C GLU A 186 4.83 -0.82 2.91
N PRO A 187 4.41 -0.31 4.09
CA PRO A 187 3.56 0.88 4.16
C PRO A 187 4.23 2.13 3.56
N TRP A 188 5.54 2.27 3.76
CA TRP A 188 6.30 3.38 3.19
C TRP A 188 6.34 3.31 1.67
N LEU A 189 6.58 2.13 1.09
CA LEU A 189 6.68 1.93 -0.35
C LEU A 189 5.33 2.23 -1.03
N GLU A 190 4.22 1.75 -0.46
CA GLU A 190 2.87 2.05 -0.94
C GLU A 190 2.63 3.56 -0.96
N HIS A 191 2.90 4.23 0.16
CA HIS A 191 2.76 5.68 0.28
C HIS A 191 3.65 6.45 -0.70
N ALA A 192 4.94 6.10 -0.78
CA ALA A 192 5.91 6.76 -1.62
C ALA A 192 5.57 6.58 -3.11
N THR A 193 5.21 5.37 -3.52
CA THR A 193 4.82 5.08 -4.91
C THR A 193 3.57 5.84 -5.30
N GLU A 194 2.54 5.87 -4.44
CA GLU A 194 1.30 6.61 -4.70
C GLU A 194 1.57 8.12 -4.83
N MET A 195 2.35 8.69 -3.91
CA MET A 195 2.67 10.12 -3.94
C MET A 195 3.51 10.49 -5.15
N LEU A 196 4.51 9.70 -5.50
CA LEU A 196 5.36 9.97 -6.67
C LEU A 196 4.62 9.74 -8.00
N LEU A 197 3.63 8.86 -8.05
CA LEU A 197 2.81 8.62 -9.23
C LEU A 197 1.83 9.78 -9.46
N GLN A 198 1.18 10.26 -8.40
CA GLN A 198 0.20 11.37 -8.49
C GLN A 198 0.87 12.73 -8.67
N TRP A 199 2.12 12.89 -8.22
CA TRP A 199 2.83 14.16 -8.32
C TRP A 199 3.29 14.44 -9.76
N ALA A 200 2.74 15.47 -10.38
CA ALA A 200 3.13 15.93 -11.72
C ALA A 200 4.40 16.82 -11.67
N ALA A 201 5.49 16.27 -11.13
CA ALA A 201 6.82 16.88 -11.12
C ALA A 201 7.78 16.15 -12.09
N PRO A 202 8.85 16.82 -12.54
CA PRO A 202 9.89 16.14 -13.32
C PRO A 202 10.58 15.06 -12.48
N ASP A 203 11.07 14.01 -13.14
CA ASP A 203 11.69 12.85 -12.48
C ASP A 203 12.91 13.23 -11.62
N CYS A 204 13.62 14.30 -11.95
CA CYS A 204 14.71 14.81 -11.13
C CYS A 204 14.24 15.27 -9.73
N GLU A 205 13.08 15.94 -9.63
CA GLU A 205 12.49 16.41 -8.38
C GLU A 205 11.90 15.25 -7.56
N LYS A 206 11.22 14.33 -8.24
CA LYS A 206 10.76 13.07 -7.63
C LYS A 206 11.89 12.27 -7.01
N ARG A 207 13.02 12.17 -7.72
CA ARG A 207 14.22 11.49 -7.24
C ARG A 207 14.85 12.20 -6.06
N ARG A 208 14.92 13.53 -6.07
CA ARG A 208 15.39 14.33 -4.92
C ARG A 208 14.52 14.09 -3.69
N CYS A 209 13.20 14.17 -3.85
CA CYS A 209 12.25 13.95 -2.77
C CYS A 209 12.31 12.52 -2.20
N LEU A 210 12.45 11.52 -3.07
CA LEU A 210 12.68 10.12 -2.67
C LEU A 210 13.90 10.00 -1.76
N ILE A 211 15.02 10.63 -2.15
CA ILE A 211 16.27 10.60 -1.38
C ILE A 211 16.14 11.32 -0.04
N GLU A 212 15.41 12.42 0.03
CA GLU A 212 15.14 13.17 1.26
C GLU A 212 14.26 12.38 2.25
N GLY A 213 13.42 11.48 1.74
CA GLY A 213 12.63 10.53 2.53
C GLY A 213 13.43 9.33 3.06
N LEU A 214 14.67 9.13 2.60
CA LEU A 214 15.48 7.96 2.94
C LEU A 214 16.59 8.28 3.94
N LYS A 215 16.87 7.32 4.82
CA LYS A 215 17.95 7.39 5.81
C LYS A 215 18.65 6.03 5.96
N GLY A 216 19.80 6.04 6.64
CA GLY A 216 20.52 4.83 7.02
C GLY A 216 20.79 3.87 5.86
N PRO A 217 20.65 2.54 6.09
CA PRO A 217 20.79 1.51 5.06
C PRO A 217 19.99 1.79 3.77
N ALA A 218 18.77 2.33 3.88
CA ALA A 218 17.94 2.59 2.70
C ALA A 218 18.52 3.67 1.79
N LEU A 219 19.08 4.74 2.39
CA LEU A 219 19.77 5.78 1.63
C LEU A 219 21.06 5.26 0.99
N ASP A 220 21.78 4.35 1.66
CA ASP A 220 23.04 3.80 1.17
C ASP A 220 22.86 2.90 -0.07
N VAL A 221 21.71 2.21 -0.19
CA VAL A 221 21.33 1.48 -1.42
C VAL A 221 21.25 2.43 -2.61
N ILE A 222 20.54 3.56 -2.46
CA ILE A 222 20.38 4.54 -3.55
C ILE A 222 21.70 5.24 -3.89
N ARG A 223 22.52 5.55 -2.88
CA ARG A 223 23.88 6.10 -3.11
C ARG A 223 24.74 5.16 -3.94
N THR A 224 24.70 3.87 -3.62
CA THR A 224 25.45 2.84 -4.36
C THR A 224 24.97 2.73 -5.80
N LEU A 225 23.65 2.75 -6.02
CA LEU A 225 23.06 2.72 -7.35
C LEU A 225 23.47 3.94 -8.19
N LYS A 226 23.48 5.14 -7.58
CA LYS A 226 23.92 6.39 -8.22
C LYS A 226 25.41 6.43 -8.59
N LEU A 227 26.25 5.67 -7.90
CA LEU A 227 27.68 5.55 -8.27
C LEU A 227 27.86 4.75 -9.57
N ILE A 228 26.92 3.84 -9.86
CA ILE A 228 26.92 3.02 -11.08
C ILE A 228 26.25 3.79 -12.22
N ASP A 229 25.10 4.40 -11.95
CA ASP A 229 24.31 5.17 -12.90
C ASP A 229 23.85 6.52 -12.30
N PRO A 230 24.49 7.65 -12.68
CA PRO A 230 24.12 8.98 -12.19
C PRO A 230 22.70 9.41 -12.56
N ASP A 231 22.16 8.89 -13.66
CA ASP A 231 20.87 9.29 -14.22
C ASP A 231 19.73 8.32 -13.90
N VAL A 232 19.95 7.41 -12.95
CA VAL A 232 18.98 6.40 -12.49
C VAL A 232 17.57 6.97 -12.31
N SER A 233 16.58 6.26 -12.86
CA SER A 233 15.18 6.68 -12.78
C SER A 233 14.61 6.48 -11.37
N VAL A 234 13.52 7.19 -11.07
CA VAL A 234 12.78 7.02 -9.80
C VAL A 234 12.26 5.59 -9.67
N LYS A 235 11.83 4.99 -10.78
CA LYS A 235 11.33 3.61 -10.83
C LYS A 235 12.43 2.62 -10.43
N ASP A 236 13.62 2.75 -11.00
CA ASP A 236 14.73 1.85 -10.71
C ASP A 236 15.23 2.01 -9.26
N CYS A 237 15.12 3.23 -8.71
CA CYS A 237 15.39 3.48 -7.29
C CYS A 237 14.41 2.72 -6.38
N LEU A 238 13.11 2.78 -6.69
CA LEU A 238 12.08 2.05 -5.94
C LEU A 238 12.28 0.53 -6.08
N GLU A 239 12.59 0.04 -7.27
CA GLU A 239 12.86 -1.38 -7.53
C GLU A 239 14.09 -1.87 -6.74
N ALA A 240 15.18 -1.11 -6.71
CA ALA A 240 16.35 -1.43 -5.91
C ALA A 240 16.04 -1.49 -4.40
N LEU A 241 15.19 -0.59 -3.90
CA LEU A 241 14.74 -0.62 -2.51
C LEU A 241 13.84 -1.83 -2.23
N THR A 242 12.95 -2.18 -3.17
CA THR A 242 12.14 -3.41 -3.10
C THR A 242 13.01 -4.66 -3.07
N HIS A 243 14.09 -4.71 -3.84
CA HIS A 243 15.03 -5.82 -3.78
C HIS A 243 15.82 -5.89 -2.47
N ALA A 244 16.18 -4.75 -1.88
CA ALA A 244 16.98 -4.71 -0.66
C ALA A 244 16.16 -4.91 0.63
N PHE A 245 14.93 -4.40 0.68
CA PHE A 245 14.11 -4.33 1.90
C PHE A 245 12.72 -4.94 1.77
N GLY A 246 12.29 -5.30 0.56
CA GLY A 246 11.00 -5.95 0.33
C GLY A 246 10.90 -7.30 1.03
N GLU A 247 9.68 -7.68 1.40
CA GLU A 247 9.46 -9.04 1.88
C GLU A 247 9.92 -10.02 0.78
N THR A 248 10.87 -10.88 1.12
CA THR A 248 11.38 -11.95 0.23
C THR A 248 10.39 -13.11 0.08
N GLU A 249 9.17 -12.93 0.59
CA GLU A 249 8.09 -13.89 0.51
C GLU A 249 7.77 -14.23 -0.96
N SER A 250 7.85 -15.52 -1.30
CA SER A 250 7.45 -15.99 -2.62
C SER A 250 5.93 -15.92 -2.79
N SER A 251 5.45 -15.95 -4.03
CA SER A 251 4.00 -16.03 -4.31
C SER A 251 3.36 -17.25 -3.64
N GLU A 252 4.09 -18.37 -3.58
CA GLU A 252 3.66 -19.62 -2.95
C GLU A 252 3.56 -19.48 -1.43
N ASP A 253 4.54 -18.85 -0.80
CA ASP A 253 4.54 -18.61 0.65
C ASP A 253 3.36 -17.73 1.07
N ALA A 254 3.09 -16.65 0.33
CA ALA A 254 1.97 -15.74 0.59
C ALA A 254 0.63 -16.49 0.50
N TYR A 255 0.49 -17.36 -0.49
CA TYR A 255 -0.70 -18.19 -0.64
C TYR A 255 -0.81 -19.26 0.46
N CYS A 256 0.31 -19.87 0.87
CA CYS A 256 0.34 -20.83 1.98
C CYS A 256 -0.06 -20.18 3.31
N LYS A 257 0.45 -18.98 3.60
CA LYS A 257 0.03 -18.18 4.77
C LYS A 257 -1.47 -17.93 4.73
N PHE A 258 -2.01 -17.46 3.61
CA PHE A 258 -3.44 -17.27 3.41
C PHE A 258 -4.25 -18.54 3.72
N LEU A 259 -3.85 -19.70 3.18
CA LEU A 259 -4.55 -20.97 3.40
C LEU A 259 -4.43 -21.50 4.84
N SER A 260 -3.38 -21.09 5.56
CA SER A 260 -3.12 -21.54 6.93
C SER A 260 -4.01 -20.85 7.97
N VAL A 261 -4.48 -19.63 7.69
CA VAL A 261 -5.25 -18.84 8.66
C VAL A 261 -6.65 -19.39 8.81
N LYS A 262 -7.09 -19.51 10.06
CA LYS A 262 -8.41 -19.95 10.48
C LYS A 262 -8.89 -19.04 11.59
N GLN A 263 -10.20 -19.04 11.83
CA GLN A 263 -10.81 -18.28 12.91
C GLN A 263 -10.28 -18.77 14.26
N GLU A 264 -9.80 -17.85 15.09
CA GLU A 264 -9.30 -18.10 16.44
C GLU A 264 -10.45 -18.31 17.42
N ARG A 265 -10.20 -19.05 18.51
CA ARG A 265 -11.26 -19.39 19.48
C ARG A 265 -11.82 -18.12 20.12
N GLY A 266 -13.11 -17.84 19.92
CA GLY A 266 -13.77 -16.63 20.42
C GLY A 266 -13.59 -15.39 19.53
N GLU A 267 -12.88 -15.51 18.40
CA GLU A 267 -12.82 -14.45 17.37
C GLU A 267 -14.15 -14.41 16.62
N LYS A 268 -14.72 -13.22 16.39
CA LYS A 268 -15.88 -13.06 15.51
C LYS A 268 -15.52 -13.42 14.07
N VAL A 269 -16.49 -13.96 13.31
CA VAL A 269 -16.27 -14.33 11.89
C VAL A 269 -15.87 -13.10 11.07
N SER A 270 -16.44 -11.92 11.35
CA SER A 270 -16.09 -10.66 10.70
C SER A 270 -14.62 -10.29 10.88
N HIS A 271 -14.08 -10.43 12.09
CA HIS A 271 -12.65 -10.16 12.38
C HIS A 271 -11.73 -11.16 11.66
N TYR A 272 -12.10 -12.44 11.66
CA TYR A 272 -11.38 -13.47 10.91
C TYR A 272 -11.33 -13.14 9.41
N VAL A 273 -12.47 -12.78 8.80
CA VAL A 273 -12.54 -12.41 7.38
C VAL A 273 -11.70 -11.17 7.06
N GLN A 274 -11.67 -10.17 7.95
CA GLN A 274 -10.83 -8.98 7.76
C GLN A 274 -9.33 -9.29 7.81
N ARG A 275 -8.89 -10.16 8.74
CA ARG A 275 -7.50 -10.65 8.78
C ARG A 275 -7.15 -11.46 7.54
N LEU A 276 -8.09 -12.30 7.10
CA LEU A 276 -7.95 -13.12 5.90
C LEU A 276 -7.81 -12.25 4.64
N GLU A 277 -8.57 -11.16 4.54
CA GLU A 277 -8.57 -10.27 3.37
C GLU A 277 -7.20 -9.66 3.10
N LYS A 278 -6.50 -9.23 4.15
CA LYS A 278 -5.14 -8.67 4.02
C LYS A 278 -4.16 -9.67 3.40
N LEU A 279 -4.26 -10.95 3.79
CA LEU A 279 -3.42 -12.01 3.26
C LEU A 279 -3.80 -12.38 1.82
N LEU A 280 -5.09 -12.34 1.49
CA LEU A 280 -5.55 -12.56 0.12
C LEU A 280 -5.08 -11.46 -0.82
N GLN A 281 -5.19 -10.20 -0.42
CA GLN A 281 -4.69 -9.04 -1.18
C GLN A 281 -3.19 -9.19 -1.46
N ARG A 282 -2.41 -9.58 -0.44
CA ARG A 282 -0.98 -9.88 -0.60
C ARG A 282 -0.72 -11.01 -1.59
N ALA A 283 -1.47 -12.12 -1.51
CA ALA A 283 -1.33 -13.23 -2.45
C ALA A 283 -1.68 -12.83 -3.90
N VAL A 284 -2.64 -11.93 -4.08
CA VAL A 284 -2.99 -11.36 -5.40
C VAL A 284 -1.89 -10.44 -5.91
N MET A 285 -1.38 -9.53 -5.08
CA MET A 285 -0.27 -8.62 -5.45
C MET A 285 1.00 -9.37 -5.86
N ARG A 286 1.27 -10.52 -5.22
CA ARG A 286 2.38 -11.41 -5.57
C ARG A 286 2.08 -12.37 -6.73
N GLY A 287 0.90 -12.27 -7.35
CA GLY A 287 0.51 -13.06 -8.53
C GLY A 287 0.14 -14.51 -8.25
N ALA A 288 -0.02 -14.92 -6.98
CA ALA A 288 -0.42 -16.28 -6.62
C ALA A 288 -1.91 -16.55 -6.88
N VAL A 289 -2.74 -15.50 -6.85
CA VAL A 289 -4.18 -15.56 -7.10
C VAL A 289 -4.53 -14.51 -8.15
N ALA A 290 -5.23 -14.93 -9.20
CA ALA A 290 -5.75 -14.03 -10.21
C ALA A 290 -6.87 -13.15 -9.61
N VAL A 291 -6.91 -11.86 -9.96
CA VAL A 291 -7.87 -10.88 -9.41
C VAL A 291 -9.32 -11.35 -9.61
N GLU A 292 -9.60 -11.97 -10.75
CA GLU A 292 -10.93 -12.49 -11.11
C GLU A 292 -11.38 -13.65 -10.22
N LYS A 293 -10.42 -14.37 -9.61
CA LYS A 293 -10.69 -15.49 -8.70
C LYS A 293 -10.61 -15.08 -7.22
N MET A 294 -10.41 -13.80 -6.93
CA MET A 294 -10.23 -13.31 -5.57
C MET A 294 -11.46 -13.62 -4.70
N ASP A 295 -12.66 -13.29 -5.17
CA ASP A 295 -13.90 -13.53 -4.43
C ASP A 295 -14.18 -15.02 -4.20
N GLN A 296 -13.87 -15.85 -5.19
CA GLN A 296 -14.02 -17.30 -5.09
C GLN A 296 -13.03 -17.89 -4.09
N THR A 297 -11.79 -17.43 -4.12
CA THR A 297 -10.72 -17.87 -3.22
C THR A 297 -11.01 -17.45 -1.79
N ARG A 298 -11.50 -16.22 -1.59
CA ARG A 298 -11.98 -15.72 -0.29
C ARG A 298 -13.05 -16.64 0.27
N LEU A 299 -14.14 -16.84 -0.48
CA LEU A 299 -15.28 -17.61 0.00
C LEU A 299 -14.90 -19.06 0.33
N ALA A 300 -14.06 -19.68 -0.51
CA ALA A 300 -13.56 -21.04 -0.27
C ALA A 300 -12.78 -21.13 1.06
N GLN A 301 -11.91 -20.16 1.34
CA GLN A 301 -11.13 -20.14 2.57
C GLN A 301 -11.96 -19.76 3.80
N VAL A 302 -12.98 -18.90 3.65
CA VAL A 302 -13.94 -18.63 4.73
C VAL A 302 -14.68 -19.90 5.10
N LEU A 303 -15.22 -20.64 4.13
CA LEU A 303 -15.90 -21.92 4.38
C LEU A 303 -15.00 -22.99 5.01
N ARG A 304 -13.69 -22.95 4.73
CA ARG A 304 -12.70 -23.89 5.27
C ARG A 304 -12.20 -23.49 6.66
N GLY A 305 -12.10 -22.19 6.94
CA GLY A 305 -11.41 -21.67 8.12
C GLY A 305 -12.30 -21.14 9.24
N VAL A 306 -13.61 -20.94 9.00
CA VAL A 306 -14.59 -20.66 10.07
C VAL A 306 -14.73 -21.87 10.99
N GLN A 307 -14.90 -21.62 12.29
CA GLN A 307 -15.07 -22.68 13.28
C GLN A 307 -16.40 -23.40 13.13
N TYR A 308 -16.42 -24.67 13.52
CA TYR A 308 -17.61 -25.52 13.41
C TYR A 308 -18.77 -25.09 14.32
N GLN A 309 -18.52 -24.23 15.31
CA GLN A 309 -19.53 -23.74 16.24
C GLN A 309 -20.30 -22.53 15.67
N ASP A 310 -19.73 -21.85 14.68
CA ASP A 310 -20.35 -20.69 14.05
C ASP A 310 -21.35 -21.14 12.97
N PHE A 311 -22.62 -20.76 13.14
CA PHE A 311 -23.68 -21.08 12.18
C PHE A 311 -23.81 -20.02 11.07
N ILE A 312 -23.02 -18.94 11.11
CA ILE A 312 -23.06 -17.85 10.12
C ILE A 312 -22.92 -18.37 8.67
N PRO A 313 -21.97 -19.25 8.32
CA PRO A 313 -21.87 -19.75 6.95
C PRO A 313 -23.08 -20.55 6.49
N LEU A 314 -23.81 -21.16 7.43
CA LEU A 314 -25.05 -21.89 7.17
C LEU A 314 -26.22 -20.92 6.97
N HIS A 315 -26.41 -19.97 7.89
CA HIS A 315 -27.49 -18.98 7.81
C HIS A 315 -27.42 -18.14 6.54
N LEU A 316 -26.21 -17.74 6.13
CA LEU A 316 -25.97 -16.98 4.90
C LEU A 316 -25.85 -17.87 3.64
N ARG A 317 -26.02 -19.19 3.78
CA ARG A 317 -25.93 -20.19 2.69
C ARG A 317 -24.66 -20.04 1.83
N LEU A 318 -23.53 -19.71 2.47
CA LEU A 318 -22.28 -19.39 1.79
C LEU A 318 -21.78 -20.55 0.91
N ARG A 319 -22.09 -21.79 1.27
CA ARG A 319 -21.71 -22.98 0.50
C ARG A 319 -22.37 -23.03 -0.89
N GLU A 320 -23.61 -22.56 -1.01
CA GLU A 320 -24.38 -22.55 -2.26
C GLU A 320 -23.86 -21.47 -3.23
N ARG A 321 -23.28 -20.40 -2.68
CA ARG A 321 -22.78 -19.24 -3.43
C ARG A 321 -21.37 -19.43 -4.01
N GLN A 322 -20.74 -20.60 -3.87
CA GLN A 322 -19.39 -20.85 -4.40
C GLN A 322 -19.23 -20.66 -5.92
N LYS A 323 -20.33 -20.83 -6.69
CA LYS A 323 -20.33 -20.59 -8.14
C LYS A 323 -20.44 -19.11 -8.50
N SER A 324 -20.98 -18.28 -7.60
CA SER A 324 -21.19 -16.85 -7.77
C SER A 324 -20.94 -16.16 -6.42
N PRO A 325 -19.67 -16.08 -5.99
CA PRO A 325 -19.31 -15.57 -4.67
C PRO A 325 -19.64 -14.07 -4.54
N PRO A 326 -20.09 -13.60 -3.37
CA PRO A 326 -20.19 -12.17 -3.11
C PRO A 326 -18.81 -11.51 -3.04
N GLY A 327 -18.76 -10.23 -3.43
CA GLY A 327 -17.58 -9.40 -3.19
C GLY A 327 -17.34 -9.17 -1.69
N TYR A 328 -16.13 -8.72 -1.35
CA TYR A 328 -15.70 -8.52 0.06
C TYR A 328 -16.66 -7.63 0.87
N SER A 329 -17.03 -6.47 0.32
CA SER A 329 -17.89 -5.49 0.99
C SER A 329 -19.28 -6.04 1.29
N GLN A 330 -19.85 -6.81 0.35
CA GLN A 330 -21.13 -7.47 0.55
C GLN A 330 -21.02 -8.58 1.59
N LEU A 331 -20.01 -9.44 1.49
CA LEU A 331 -19.80 -10.55 2.41
C LEU A 331 -19.62 -10.07 3.85
N ILE A 332 -18.77 -9.07 4.08
CA ILE A 332 -18.49 -8.57 5.43
C ILE A 332 -19.71 -7.88 6.04
N LYS A 333 -20.53 -7.21 5.22
CA LYS A 333 -21.78 -6.60 5.66
C LYS A 333 -22.78 -7.66 6.13
N GLU A 334 -23.06 -8.67 5.29
CA GLU A 334 -23.99 -9.75 5.61
C GLU A 334 -23.55 -10.53 6.86
N ILE A 335 -22.24 -10.78 7.02
CA ILE A 335 -21.69 -11.42 8.22
C ILE A 335 -21.94 -10.56 9.47
N ARG A 336 -21.66 -9.26 9.42
CA ARG A 336 -21.85 -8.36 10.57
C ARG A 336 -23.32 -8.24 10.98
N GLU A 337 -24.22 -8.16 10.02
CA GLU A 337 -25.67 -8.11 10.26
C GLU A 337 -26.14 -9.42 10.94
N GLU A 338 -25.65 -10.56 10.48
CA GLU A 338 -25.97 -11.87 11.07
C GLU A 338 -25.34 -12.06 12.47
N GLU A 339 -24.12 -11.54 12.71
CA GLU A 339 -23.50 -11.52 14.04
C GLU A 339 -24.32 -10.70 15.04
N GLU A 340 -24.84 -9.55 14.63
CA GLU A 340 -25.71 -8.71 15.47
C GLU A 340 -27.05 -9.38 15.77
N ARG A 341 -27.64 -10.05 14.76
CA ARG A 341 -28.85 -10.86 14.94
C ARG A 341 -28.62 -12.00 15.94
N GLN A 342 -27.46 -12.66 15.93
CA GLN A 342 -27.15 -13.73 16.88
C GLN A 342 -26.87 -13.19 18.29
N GLY A 343 -26.15 -12.06 18.41
CA GLY A 343 -25.86 -11.44 19.70
C GLY A 343 -27.10 -10.95 20.45
N THR A 344 -28.13 -10.49 19.73
CA THR A 344 -29.42 -10.11 20.35
C THR A 344 -30.19 -11.33 20.90
N HIS A 345 -30.09 -12.50 20.27
CA HIS A 345 -30.68 -13.74 20.79
C HIS A 345 -29.92 -14.32 22.00
N GLU A 346 -28.60 -14.19 22.04
CA GLU A 346 -27.78 -14.60 23.19
C GLU A 346 -28.04 -13.72 24.43
N ASN A 347 -28.22 -12.40 24.24
CA ASN A 347 -28.57 -11.49 25.34
C ASN A 347 -30.05 -11.52 25.73
N GLY A 348 -30.95 -11.90 24.83
CA GLY A 348 -32.39 -12.00 25.08
C GLY A 348 -32.83 -13.24 25.88
N SER A 349 -31.89 -14.11 26.25
CA SER A 349 -32.16 -15.36 26.99
C SER A 349 -31.90 -15.26 28.51
N GLN A 350 -31.82 -14.05 29.07
CA GLN A 350 -31.87 -13.85 30.52
C GLN A 350 -33.35 -13.82 30.99
N PRO A 351 -33.77 -14.69 31.93
CA PRO A 351 -35.08 -14.56 32.57
C PRO A 351 -35.09 -13.28 33.42
N CYS A 352 -35.70 -12.22 32.91
CA CYS A 352 -35.99 -11.03 33.69
C CYS A 352 -37.13 -11.38 34.67
N GLU A 353 -36.81 -11.49 35.96
CA GLU A 353 -37.83 -11.49 37.02
C GLU A 353 -38.66 -10.20 36.92
N ALA A 354 -39.95 -10.38 36.69
CA ALA A 354 -40.91 -9.29 36.60
C ALA A 354 -40.99 -8.56 37.95
N THR A 355 -40.69 -7.26 37.95
CA THR A 355 -41.22 -6.35 38.96
C THR A 355 -42.19 -5.39 38.29
N SER A 356 -43.44 -5.51 38.71
CA SER A 356 -44.61 -4.72 38.34
C SER A 356 -44.36 -3.20 38.33
N GLY A 357 -44.73 -2.54 37.24
CA GLY A 357 -44.88 -1.08 37.16
C GLY A 357 -45.66 -0.69 35.92
N ALA A 358 -46.93 -0.34 36.10
CA ALA A 358 -47.87 0.03 35.04
C ALA A 358 -47.48 1.35 34.34
N PHE A 359 -47.56 1.39 33.01
CA PHE A 359 -47.93 2.60 32.28
C PHE A 359 -48.67 2.26 30.98
N THR A 360 -49.82 2.91 30.81
CA THR A 360 -50.82 2.78 29.74
C THR A 360 -50.46 3.58 28.49
N GLY A 361 -50.69 3.01 27.29
CA GLY A 361 -50.79 3.75 26.02
C GLY A 361 -50.54 2.93 24.75
N LEU A 362 -51.59 2.45 24.09
CA LEU A 362 -51.66 1.81 22.75
C LEU A 362 -51.88 2.89 21.63
N PRO A 363 -51.89 2.59 20.29
CA PRO A 363 -51.79 1.29 19.61
C PRO A 363 -50.87 1.17 18.36
N GLY A 364 -50.40 -0.06 18.11
CA GLY A 364 -50.61 -0.74 16.81
C GLY A 364 -49.59 -0.59 15.67
N ALA A 365 -48.68 -1.56 15.55
CA ALA A 365 -48.26 -2.11 14.25
C ALA A 365 -47.92 -3.60 14.42
N LEU A 366 -48.47 -4.41 13.52
CA LEU A 366 -48.56 -5.86 13.56
C LEU A 366 -47.17 -6.55 13.61
N MET A 367 -46.90 -7.28 14.70
CA MET A 367 -45.89 -8.34 14.68
C MET A 367 -46.60 -9.67 14.48
N VAL A 368 -46.41 -10.27 13.31
CA VAL A 368 -46.71 -11.68 13.10
C VAL A 368 -45.63 -12.46 13.85
N ASN A 369 -46.03 -13.24 14.86
CA ASN A 369 -45.13 -14.02 15.70
C ASN A 369 -44.54 -15.19 14.89
N GLY A 370 -43.41 -14.96 14.22
CA GLY A 370 -42.68 -16.03 13.50
C GLY A 370 -42.24 -17.20 14.39
N ALA A 371 -42.24 -17.03 15.72
CA ALA A 371 -41.99 -18.10 16.68
C ALA A 371 -43.16 -19.10 16.77
N GLU A 372 -44.41 -18.64 16.67
CA GLU A 372 -45.58 -19.53 16.62
C GLU A 372 -45.68 -20.23 15.26
N GLU A 373 -45.30 -19.54 14.18
CA GLU A 373 -45.29 -20.11 12.83
C GLU A 373 -44.19 -21.17 12.66
N LEU A 374 -43.01 -20.95 13.26
CA LEU A 374 -41.93 -21.94 13.32
C LEU A 374 -42.29 -23.12 14.24
N ALA A 375 -42.96 -22.86 15.38
CA ALA A 375 -43.44 -23.92 16.26
C ALA A 375 -44.51 -24.79 15.56
N GLN A 376 -45.40 -24.18 14.78
CA GLN A 376 -46.38 -24.90 13.97
C GLN A 376 -45.71 -25.72 12.87
N GLN A 377 -44.71 -25.18 12.16
CA GLN A 377 -43.99 -25.94 11.13
C GLN A 377 -43.17 -27.09 11.71
N VAL A 378 -42.53 -26.90 12.87
CA VAL A 378 -41.83 -27.99 13.57
C VAL A 378 -42.80 -29.06 14.03
N GLN A 379 -44.00 -28.69 14.51
CA GLN A 379 -45.02 -29.65 14.93
C GLN A 379 -45.56 -30.46 13.75
N ILE A 380 -45.89 -29.82 12.63
CA ILE A 380 -46.37 -30.48 11.41
C ILE A 380 -45.33 -31.47 10.88
N LEU A 381 -44.06 -31.05 10.80
CA LEU A 381 -42.95 -31.94 10.38
C LEU A 381 -42.73 -33.10 11.36
N THR A 382 -42.94 -32.87 12.66
CA THR A 382 -42.83 -33.93 13.68
C THR A 382 -43.94 -34.97 13.53
N ASP A 383 -45.16 -34.51 13.22
CA ASP A 383 -46.32 -35.37 12.99
C ASP A 383 -46.20 -36.17 11.68
N GLU A 384 -45.72 -35.55 10.59
CA GLU A 384 -45.44 -36.25 9.32
C GLU A 384 -44.37 -37.34 9.48
N VAL A 385 -43.30 -37.07 10.26
CA VAL A 385 -42.26 -38.07 10.56
C VAL A 385 -42.83 -39.21 11.42
N ALA A 386 -43.71 -38.91 12.38
CA ALA A 386 -44.37 -39.94 13.19
C ALA A 386 -45.31 -40.84 12.34
N GLU A 387 -46.01 -40.25 11.37
CA GLU A 387 -46.88 -40.97 10.44
C GLU A 387 -46.08 -41.85 9.46
N LEU A 388 -44.97 -41.35 8.93
CA LEU A 388 -44.04 -42.12 8.11
C LEU A 388 -43.38 -43.28 8.89
N LEU A 389 -43.09 -43.11 10.18
CA LEU A 389 -42.56 -44.18 11.02
C LEU A 389 -43.62 -45.25 11.36
N ASN A 390 -44.89 -44.89 11.45
CA ASN A 390 -45.99 -45.83 11.67
C ASN A 390 -46.36 -46.63 10.41
N THR A 391 -46.33 -46.01 9.23
CA THR A 391 -46.55 -46.71 7.94
C THR A 391 -45.45 -47.73 7.64
N HIS A 392 -44.19 -47.47 8.04
CA HIS A 392 -43.12 -48.46 7.97
C HIS A 392 -43.26 -49.63 8.96
N ARG A 393 -43.98 -49.48 10.07
CA ARG A 393 -44.30 -50.59 11.00
C ARG A 393 -45.43 -51.47 10.49
N THR A 394 -46.43 -50.92 9.81
CA THR A 394 -47.59 -51.68 9.32
C THR A 394 -47.33 -52.43 8.02
N ALA A 395 -46.34 -52.00 7.22
CA ALA A 395 -45.88 -52.74 6.03
C ALA A 395 -45.05 -54.01 6.36
N GLY A 396 -44.64 -54.22 7.61
CA GLY A 396 -43.84 -55.37 8.05
C GLY A 396 -44.63 -56.59 8.54
N ALA A 397 -45.96 -56.57 8.48
CA ALA A 397 -46.82 -57.63 9.04
C ALA A 397 -47.64 -58.34 7.96
N CYS A 398 -47.01 -59.24 7.21
CA CYS A 398 -47.71 -60.33 6.53
C CYS A 398 -46.87 -61.62 6.58
N GLY A 399 -47.39 -62.63 7.29
CA GLY A 399 -47.18 -64.06 7.02
C GLY A 399 -45.97 -64.77 7.63
N HIS A 400 -46.07 -65.24 8.88
CA HIS A 400 -46.29 -66.66 9.24
C HIS A 400 -45.76 -67.01 10.64
N THR A 401 -46.66 -67.56 11.45
CA THR A 401 -46.42 -68.29 12.69
C THR A 401 -45.83 -69.66 12.40
N GLU A 402 -44.79 -70.06 13.13
CA GLU A 402 -44.77 -71.31 13.93
C GLU A 402 -43.47 -71.41 14.75
N ALA A 403 -43.63 -71.85 16.00
CA ALA A 403 -42.56 -72.05 16.96
C ALA A 403 -42.05 -73.50 16.90
N MET A 404 -40.73 -73.72 17.03
CA MET A 404 -40.16 -74.81 17.86
C MET A 404 -38.62 -74.71 18.01
N THR A 405 -38.22 -74.64 19.27
CA THR A 405 -37.06 -75.25 19.96
C THR A 405 -35.82 -75.79 19.21
N ALA A 406 -34.67 -75.30 19.68
CA ALA A 406 -33.40 -76.00 19.99
C ALA A 406 -32.60 -76.69 18.85
N MET A 407 -31.36 -76.26 18.62
CA MET A 407 -30.15 -76.93 19.11
C MET A 407 -28.87 -76.28 18.57
N VAL A 408 -27.87 -76.24 19.46
CA VAL A 408 -26.49 -75.85 19.22
C VAL A 408 -25.84 -76.74 18.16
N GLN A 409 -25.17 -76.14 17.17
CA GLN A 409 -23.99 -76.76 16.56
C GLN A 409 -22.84 -75.75 16.46
N LYS A 410 -21.85 -76.01 17.31
CA LYS A 410 -20.49 -75.48 17.25
C LYS A 410 -19.83 -75.99 15.97
N THR A 411 -19.41 -75.10 15.09
CA THR A 411 -18.26 -75.37 14.21
C THR A 411 -17.17 -74.36 14.54
N LYS A 412 -16.21 -74.85 15.31
CA LYS A 412 -14.92 -74.22 15.56
C LYS A 412 -14.16 -74.11 14.24
N TYR A 413 -13.90 -72.89 13.80
CA TYR A 413 -12.62 -72.57 13.16
C TYR A 413 -12.03 -71.41 13.95
N GLY A 414 -11.11 -71.78 14.85
CA GLY A 414 -10.40 -70.82 15.67
C GLY A 414 -9.35 -70.10 14.84
N ILE A 415 -9.36 -68.77 14.90
CA ILE A 415 -8.14 -67.99 14.77
C ILE A 415 -7.89 -67.40 16.15
N ARG A 416 -6.84 -67.92 16.79
CA ARG A 416 -6.33 -67.41 18.06
C ARG A 416 -5.65 -66.06 17.80
N ASP A 417 -6.01 -65.16 18.69
CA ASP A 417 -5.63 -63.76 18.81
C ASP A 417 -4.13 -63.59 19.13
N THR A 418 -3.48 -62.67 18.41
CA THR A 418 -2.25 -62.02 18.88
C THR A 418 -2.30 -60.54 18.51
N THR A 419 -3.04 -59.73 19.27
CA THR A 419 -2.57 -58.45 19.84
C THR A 419 -3.75 -57.74 20.52
N GLY A 420 -3.60 -57.44 21.81
CA GLY A 420 -4.70 -57.02 22.68
C GLY A 420 -5.33 -55.66 22.31
N ARG A 421 -6.27 -55.66 21.36
CA ARG A 421 -7.22 -54.58 21.11
C ARG A 421 -8.64 -55.06 21.43
N LYS A 422 -9.40 -54.19 22.11
CA LYS A 422 -10.82 -54.38 22.49
C LYS A 422 -11.68 -54.79 21.29
N PRO A 423 -12.76 -55.58 21.48
CA PRO A 423 -13.47 -56.27 20.39
C PRO A 423 -14.19 -55.28 19.46
N LEU A 424 -13.90 -55.39 18.17
CA LEU A 424 -14.61 -54.64 17.12
C LEU A 424 -16.01 -55.27 16.97
N PHE A 425 -17.06 -54.53 17.36
CA PHE A 425 -18.43 -54.93 17.06
C PHE A 425 -18.77 -54.55 15.60
N CYS A 426 -19.67 -55.30 14.99
CA CYS A 426 -20.11 -55.09 13.62
C CYS A 426 -20.96 -53.83 13.50
N TYR A 427 -20.58 -52.89 12.62
CA TYR A 427 -21.33 -51.65 12.37
C TYR A 427 -22.66 -51.84 11.60
N ARG A 428 -22.99 -53.06 11.18
CA ARG A 428 -24.28 -53.40 10.57
C ARG A 428 -25.28 -53.90 11.60
N CYS A 429 -24.92 -54.92 12.38
CA CYS A 429 -25.85 -55.60 13.30
C CYS A 429 -25.55 -55.39 14.80
N GLY A 430 -24.43 -54.75 15.16
CA GLY A 430 -24.04 -54.49 16.55
C GLY A 430 -23.47 -55.69 17.33
N GLN A 431 -23.44 -56.89 16.74
CA GLN A 431 -22.86 -58.08 17.37
C GLN A 431 -21.32 -58.09 17.28
N GLU A 432 -20.66 -58.80 18.21
CA GLU A 432 -19.19 -58.92 18.27
C GLU A 432 -18.68 -60.12 17.47
N GLY A 433 -17.38 -60.12 17.13
CA GLY A 433 -16.70 -61.26 16.50
C GLY A 433 -16.68 -61.25 14.96
N HIS A 434 -17.26 -60.24 14.31
CA HIS A 434 -17.19 -60.05 12.85
C HIS A 434 -17.32 -58.57 12.46
N ILE A 435 -16.99 -58.26 11.21
CA ILE A 435 -17.06 -56.90 10.63
C ILE A 435 -18.20 -56.78 9.62
N ALA A 436 -18.66 -55.57 9.35
CA ALA A 436 -19.80 -55.29 8.46
C ALA A 436 -19.65 -55.88 7.05
N ALA A 437 -18.41 -56.04 6.57
CA ALA A 437 -18.11 -56.65 5.27
C ALA A 437 -18.42 -58.16 5.21
N ARG A 438 -18.51 -58.85 6.35
CA ARG A 438 -18.76 -60.29 6.46
C ARG A 438 -19.97 -60.60 7.35
N CYS A 439 -20.95 -59.70 7.38
CA CYS A 439 -22.13 -59.81 8.23
C CYS A 439 -23.31 -60.38 7.43
N GLN A 440 -23.80 -61.56 7.84
CA GLN A 440 -25.06 -62.15 7.35
C GLN A 440 -26.27 -61.80 8.23
N ASN A 441 -26.09 -61.04 9.32
CA ASN A 441 -27.19 -60.64 10.19
C ASN A 441 -27.93 -59.41 9.66
N ASP A 442 -29.22 -59.32 9.98
CA ASP A 442 -30.03 -58.14 9.71
C ASP A 442 -29.48 -56.89 10.42
N GLY A 443 -29.70 -55.73 9.79
CA GLY A 443 -29.24 -54.45 10.31
C GLY A 443 -29.92 -54.10 11.62
N ASN A 444 -29.14 -53.77 12.65
CA ASN A 444 -29.65 -53.30 13.94
C ASN A 444 -29.00 -51.96 14.31
N PRO A 445 -29.50 -50.84 13.77
CA PRO A 445 -28.92 -49.52 13.99
C PRO A 445 -28.98 -49.07 15.45
N THR A 446 -30.00 -49.50 16.20
CA THR A 446 -30.17 -49.20 17.63
C THR A 446 -29.05 -49.80 18.48
N LEU A 447 -28.71 -51.06 18.25
CA LEU A 447 -27.64 -51.74 18.99
C LEU A 447 -26.26 -51.17 18.63
N VAL A 448 -26.05 -50.81 17.36
CA VAL A 448 -24.82 -50.13 16.89
C VAL A 448 -24.66 -48.77 17.56
N TYR A 449 -25.75 -48.00 17.68
CA TYR A 449 -25.75 -46.70 18.35
C TYR A 449 -25.43 -46.83 19.85
N GLN A 450 -26.09 -47.76 20.55
CA GLN A 450 -25.80 -48.06 21.96
C GLN A 450 -24.35 -48.47 22.19
N LYS A 451 -23.79 -49.36 21.35
CA LYS A 451 -22.38 -49.76 21.47
C LYS A 451 -21.40 -48.63 21.16
N ARG A 452 -21.70 -47.76 20.19
CA ARG A 452 -20.90 -46.56 19.91
C ARG A 452 -20.87 -45.61 21.11
N GLN A 453 -22.01 -45.39 21.76
CA GLN A 453 -22.08 -44.59 22.99
C GLN A 453 -21.28 -45.24 24.14
N ALA A 454 -21.41 -46.55 24.36
CA ALA A 454 -20.66 -47.29 25.37
C ALA A 454 -19.14 -47.24 25.16
N THR A 455 -18.67 -47.19 23.91
CA THR A 455 -17.24 -47.01 23.60
C THR A 455 -16.72 -45.58 23.71
N ARG A 456 -17.59 -44.57 23.61
CA ARG A 456 -17.19 -43.15 23.75
C ARG A 456 -16.87 -42.75 25.20
N GLY A 457 -17.36 -43.49 26.20
CA GLY A 457 -17.20 -43.18 27.63
C GLY A 457 -15.93 -43.71 28.33
N LYS A 458 -14.97 -44.34 27.64
CA LYS A 458 -13.74 -44.86 28.29
C LYS A 458 -12.48 -44.09 27.84
N PRO A 459 -11.86 -43.25 28.69
CA PRO A 459 -10.59 -42.63 28.39
C PRO A 459 -9.46 -43.66 28.51
N GLY A 460 -8.49 -43.61 27.58
CA GLY A 460 -7.22 -44.34 27.68
C GLY A 460 -6.93 -45.27 26.50
N ASN A 461 -6.19 -44.77 25.50
CA ASN A 461 -4.72 -44.96 25.44
C ASN A 461 -4.16 -44.14 24.26
N ARG A 462 -3.81 -42.86 24.49
CA ARG A 462 -2.80 -42.18 23.65
C ARG A 462 -1.46 -42.75 24.06
N ARG A 463 -0.88 -43.65 23.26
CA ARG A 463 0.57 -43.90 23.34
C ARG A 463 1.28 -43.01 22.35
N ARG A 464 2.09 -42.13 22.93
CA ARG A 464 3.14 -41.32 22.32
C ARG A 464 4.02 -42.22 21.45
N TYR A 465 4.30 -41.80 20.22
CA TYR A 465 5.57 -42.12 19.55
C TYR A 465 6.45 -40.88 19.70
N ALA A 466 7.20 -40.85 20.80
CA ALA A 466 8.41 -40.06 20.94
C ALA A 466 9.47 -41.09 21.35
N ASP A 467 10.31 -41.47 20.39
CA ASP A 467 11.67 -41.99 20.53
C ASP A 467 12.07 -42.69 19.23
N ALA A 468 12.71 -41.92 18.34
CA ALA A 468 13.61 -42.44 17.33
C ALA A 468 14.82 -41.51 17.28
N THR A 469 15.89 -41.95 17.94
CA THR A 469 17.24 -41.39 17.91
C THR A 469 17.77 -41.38 16.46
N PRO A 470 18.60 -40.39 16.06
CA PRO A 470 18.99 -40.18 14.66
C PRO A 470 19.91 -41.28 14.15
N LEU A 471 19.65 -41.78 12.95
CA LEU A 471 20.60 -42.61 12.20
C LEU A 471 21.76 -41.73 11.71
N VAL A 472 22.93 -41.96 12.31
CA VAL A 472 24.23 -41.52 11.82
C VAL A 472 24.52 -42.26 10.50
N LEU A 473 24.71 -41.51 9.41
CA LEU A 473 25.29 -42.03 8.17
C LEU A 473 26.81 -41.79 8.19
N PRO A 474 27.64 -42.79 7.86
CA PRO A 474 29.09 -42.67 7.88
C PRO A 474 29.61 -41.87 6.69
N ALA A 475 30.66 -41.09 6.96
CA ALA A 475 31.49 -40.41 5.98
C ALA A 475 32.06 -41.41 4.95
N LYS A 476 31.96 -41.06 3.66
CA LYS A 476 32.83 -41.60 2.62
C LYS A 476 33.92 -40.57 2.33
N ALA A 477 35.15 -40.99 2.61
CA ALA A 477 36.35 -40.44 2.01
C ALA A 477 36.49 -41.03 0.60
N GLU A 478 36.67 -40.16 -0.39
CA GLU A 478 37.73 -40.17 -1.42
C GLU A 478 37.57 -38.94 -2.32
#